data_AF-A0A8T5LWL1-F1
#
_entry.id   AF-A0A8T5LWL1-F1
#
_cell.length_a   1.000
_cell.length_b   1.000
_cell.length_c   1.000
_cell.angle_alpha   90.00
_cell.angle_beta   90.00
_cell.angle_gamma   90.00
#
_symmetry.space_group_name_H-M   'P 1'
#
loop_
_entity.id
_entity.type
_entity.pdbx_description
1 polymer ?
#
loop_
_entity_poly.entity_id
_entity_poly.type
_entity_poly.pdbx_seq_one_letter_code
_entity_poly.pdbx_strand_id
1 'polypeptide(L)'
;MLEWISATAIGFSILALVWASITDLKTRMVNDKISILLIIVGAVLYLLAGIVLGDWNWLLIGIGVGLATFVAAYLLWRLGFWAGGDVKLFTALAFLNPINWSVYCLWNWIAPLSVSQIPIFPFSLFIFSVLALLPVGIGMGLHKLYQKPEHLKKIFPKPKQKIIGLGLFALFIIGSEQALLILNQSYLWLFGLIVVFGIAPKKIQLILGIGLTVVGVYLNGLLFAWNSIQLFVALLVVFIVLKLFFSLRKLFRTQKKISQLEEGDIPGVDIVKTEKGIIEVRTEKSLLEIIKNQKKQGLVHTPTQEHVVCSTKRAGGLEKEQILELQKLAQENKIPLELPLKESTAFVPAILLAYLFLTIIGNPLWIIL
;
A
#
# COMPACT_ATOMS: atom_id res chain seq x y z
N MET A 1 27.47 -16.86 15.00
CA MET A 1 27.79 -15.42 15.18
C MET A 1 26.87 -14.53 14.36
N LEU A 2 26.70 -14.79 13.06
CA LEU A 2 25.69 -14.11 12.23
C LEU A 2 24.29 -14.15 12.86
N GLU A 3 23.91 -15.28 13.46
CA GLU A 3 22.67 -15.45 14.23
C GLU A 3 22.53 -14.48 15.41
N TRP A 4 23.62 -14.18 16.12
CA TRP A 4 23.61 -13.23 17.23
C TRP A 4 23.50 -11.79 16.72
N ILE A 5 24.17 -11.47 15.62
CA ILE A 5 24.06 -10.18 14.94
C ILE A 5 22.64 -9.94 14.47
N SER A 6 22.03 -10.94 13.83
CA SER A 6 20.66 -10.84 13.31
C SER A 6 19.61 -10.81 14.43
N ALA A 7 19.74 -11.63 15.48
CA ALA A 7 18.88 -11.54 16.65
C ALA A 7 18.96 -10.15 17.33
N THR A 8 20.16 -9.58 17.41
CA THR A 8 20.38 -8.22 17.95
C THR A 8 19.71 -7.17 17.05
N ALA A 9 19.92 -7.25 15.74
CA ALA A 9 19.31 -6.36 14.75
C ALA A 9 17.77 -6.42 14.80
N ILE A 10 17.20 -7.62 14.92
CA ILE A 10 15.75 -7.83 15.07
C ILE A 10 15.24 -7.19 16.37
N GLY A 11 15.93 -7.41 17.49
CA GLY A 11 15.57 -6.83 18.77
C GLY A 11 15.52 -5.29 18.72
N PHE A 12 16.57 -4.66 18.20
CA PHE A 12 16.60 -3.20 18.02
C PHE A 12 15.51 -2.70 17.06
N SER A 13 15.24 -3.44 15.99
CA SER A 13 14.21 -3.08 15.01
C SER A 13 12.81 -3.11 15.64
N ILE A 14 12.47 -4.16 16.39
CA ILE A 14 11.17 -4.28 17.06
C ILE A 14 11.01 -3.16 18.09
N LEU A 15 12.02 -2.92 18.94
CA LEU A 15 11.97 -1.85 19.94
C LEU A 15 11.76 -0.47 19.30
N ALA A 16 12.53 -0.18 18.25
CA ALA A 16 12.41 1.08 17.53
C ALA A 16 11.08 1.23 16.81
N LEU A 17 10.58 0.17 16.16
CA LEU A 17 9.30 0.17 15.45
C LEU A 17 8.11 0.28 16.39
N VAL A 18 8.14 -0.36 17.56
CA VAL A 18 7.11 -0.20 18.60
C VAL A 18 7.08 1.24 19.10
N TRP A 19 8.24 1.79 19.44
CA TRP A 19 8.33 3.17 19.89
C TRP A 19 7.88 4.16 18.80
N ALA A 20 8.37 4.00 17.58
CA ALA A 20 8.01 4.83 16.45
C ALA A 20 6.52 4.69 16.07
N SER A 21 5.92 3.51 16.24
CA SER A 21 4.48 3.32 16.07
C SER A 21 3.67 4.10 17.10
N ILE A 22 4.11 4.13 18.36
CA ILE A 22 3.44 4.89 19.42
C ILE A 22 3.53 6.40 19.13
N THR A 23 4.69 6.90 18.71
CA THR A 23 4.84 8.32 18.35
C THR A 23 4.06 8.65 17.09
N ASP A 24 4.08 7.79 16.06
CA ASP A 24 3.32 8.01 14.82
C ASP A 24 1.81 8.03 15.06
N LEU A 25 1.28 7.16 15.94
CA LEU A 25 -0.13 7.19 16.30
C LEU A 25 -0.53 8.44 17.10
N LYS A 26 0.37 9.00 17.93
CA LYS A 26 0.08 10.16 18.79
C LYS A 26 0.34 11.50 18.11
N THR A 27 1.51 11.64 17.48
CA THR A 27 2.02 12.92 16.95
C THR A 27 2.19 12.90 15.43
N ARG A 28 1.89 11.80 14.73
CA ARG A 28 2.07 11.65 13.26
C ARG A 28 3.49 11.95 12.78
N MET A 29 4.47 11.79 13.67
CA MET A 29 5.87 12.11 13.42
C MET A 29 6.76 10.96 13.91
N VAL A 30 7.84 10.73 13.17
CA VAL A 30 8.89 9.78 13.53
C VAL A 30 10.11 10.56 14.01
N ASN A 31 10.64 10.19 15.18
CA ASN A 31 11.81 10.87 15.75
C ASN A 31 13.08 10.49 14.98
N ASP A 32 13.75 11.51 14.43
CA ASP A 32 15.01 11.36 13.68
C ASP A 32 16.11 10.64 14.45
N LYS A 33 16.17 10.83 15.78
CA LYS A 33 17.18 10.20 16.64
C LYS A 33 17.13 8.66 16.58
N ILE A 34 15.94 8.09 16.42
CA ILE A 34 15.75 6.64 16.34
C ILE A 34 16.32 6.12 15.02
N SER A 35 16.04 6.80 13.91
CA SER A 35 16.55 6.42 12.60
C SER A 35 18.08 6.48 12.58
N ILE A 36 18.67 7.55 13.13
CA ILE A 36 20.13 7.70 13.23
C ILE A 36 20.73 6.58 14.09
N LEU A 37 20.13 6.29 15.26
CA LEU A 37 20.59 5.22 16.14
C LEU A 37 20.61 3.86 15.42
N LEU A 38 19.54 3.50 14.71
CA LEU A 38 19.47 2.23 13.98
C LEU A 38 20.52 2.12 12.86
N ILE A 39 20.81 3.22 12.14
CA ILE A 39 21.87 3.24 11.12
C ILE A 39 23.23 2.98 11.78
N ILE A 40 23.53 3.68 12.88
CA ILE A 40 24.81 3.51 13.60
C ILE A 40 24.95 2.08 14.11
N VAL A 41 23.91 1.55 14.76
CA VAL A 41 23.91 0.17 15.26
C VAL A 41 24.11 -0.83 14.12
N GLY A 42 23.41 -0.67 13.00
CA GLY A 42 23.58 -1.53 11.82
C GLY A 42 25.01 -1.50 11.28
N ALA A 43 25.57 -0.30 11.06
CA ALA A 43 26.93 -0.15 10.58
C ALA A 43 27.97 -0.79 11.52
N VAL A 44 27.83 -0.59 12.84
CA VAL A 44 28.71 -1.22 13.84
C VAL A 44 28.57 -2.75 13.83
N LEU A 45 27.35 -3.28 13.76
CA LEU A 45 27.11 -4.72 13.74
C LEU A 45 27.75 -5.39 12.52
N TYR A 46 27.59 -4.84 11.32
CA TYR A 46 28.17 -5.42 10.09
C TYR A 46 29.68 -5.16 9.98
N LEU A 47 30.20 -4.10 10.59
CA LEU A 47 31.65 -3.90 10.73
C LEU A 47 32.27 -4.99 11.63
N LEU A 48 31.67 -5.24 12.80
CA LEU A 48 32.10 -6.33 13.68
C LEU A 48 31.97 -7.69 13.01
N ALA A 49 30.88 -7.92 12.26
CA ALA A 49 30.72 -9.13 11.46
C ALA A 49 31.88 -9.34 10.48
N GLY A 50 32.26 -8.29 9.75
CA GLY A 50 33.36 -8.35 8.79
C GLY A 50 34.72 -8.62 9.44
N ILE A 51 35.00 -8.00 10.59
CA ILE A 51 36.25 -8.20 11.34
C ILE A 51 36.33 -9.65 11.86
N VAL A 52 35.26 -10.15 12.48
CA VAL A 52 35.33 -11.45 13.17
C VAL A 52 35.22 -12.62 12.20
N LEU A 53 34.46 -12.48 11.11
CA LEU A 53 34.32 -13.52 10.09
C LEU A 53 35.46 -13.48 9.06
N GLY A 54 36.29 -12.43 9.07
CA GLY A 54 37.33 -12.21 8.06
C GLY A 54 36.78 -11.92 6.66
N ASP A 55 35.50 -11.56 6.54
CA ASP A 55 34.82 -11.33 5.27
C ASP A 55 34.15 -9.95 5.24
N TRP A 56 34.79 -9.02 4.54
CA TRP A 56 34.31 -7.64 4.36
C TRP A 56 33.02 -7.54 3.52
N ASN A 57 32.61 -8.60 2.84
CA ASN A 57 31.36 -8.61 2.06
C ASN A 57 30.15 -8.28 2.93
N TRP A 58 30.14 -8.68 4.20
CA TRP A 58 29.05 -8.38 5.13
C TRP A 58 28.86 -6.87 5.36
N LEU A 59 29.97 -6.13 5.48
CA LEU A 59 29.95 -4.68 5.60
C LEU A 59 29.47 -4.04 4.29
N LEU A 60 29.99 -4.51 3.15
CA LEU A 60 29.61 -4.01 1.82
C LEU A 60 28.13 -4.24 1.53
N ILE A 61 27.57 -5.39 1.91
CA ILE A 61 26.14 -5.69 1.77
C ILE A 61 25.31 -4.74 2.64
N GLY A 62 25.67 -4.56 3.91
CA GLY A 62 24.95 -3.66 4.82
C GLY A 62 24.89 -2.21 4.31
N ILE A 63 26.04 -1.68 3.91
CA ILE A 63 26.14 -0.32 3.36
C ILE A 63 25.44 -0.23 2.00
N GLY A 64 25.70 -1.19 1.10
CA GLY A 64 25.15 -1.20 -0.26
C GLY A 64 23.62 -1.25 -0.28
N VAL A 65 23.02 -2.14 0.51
CA VAL A 65 21.56 -2.27 0.63
C VAL A 65 20.96 -1.04 1.31
N GLY A 66 21.60 -0.51 2.36
CA GLY A 66 21.17 0.72 3.03
C GLY A 66 21.13 1.92 2.08
N LEU A 67 22.20 2.14 1.32
CA LEU A 67 22.27 3.22 0.32
C LEU A 67 21.29 3.02 -0.84
N ALA A 68 21.19 1.80 -1.38
CA ALA A 68 20.22 1.50 -2.43
C ALA A 68 18.78 1.78 -1.96
N THR A 69 18.46 1.40 -0.73
CA THR A 69 17.15 1.67 -0.12
C THR A 69 16.92 3.16 0.07
N PHE A 70 17.93 3.92 0.52
CA PHE A 70 17.82 5.37 0.63
C PHE A 70 17.50 6.02 -0.73
N VAL A 71 18.22 5.64 -1.78
CA VAL A 71 17.97 6.17 -3.14
C VAL A 71 16.55 5.85 -3.59
N ALA A 72 16.10 4.60 -3.43
CA ALA A 72 14.74 4.20 -3.80
C ALA A 72 13.67 4.96 -2.99
N ALA A 73 13.85 5.07 -1.67
CA ALA A 73 12.94 5.78 -0.79
C ALA A 73 12.90 7.29 -1.07
N TYR A 74 14.06 7.89 -1.37
CA TYR A 74 14.16 9.29 -1.77
C TYR A 74 13.44 9.57 -3.09
N LEU A 75 13.54 8.66 -4.07
CA LEU A 75 12.77 8.76 -5.31
C LEU A 75 11.25 8.70 -5.04
N LEU A 76 10.79 7.79 -4.18
CA LEU A 76 9.38 7.69 -3.80
C LEU A 76 8.89 8.97 -3.09
N TRP A 77 9.71 9.56 -2.23
CA TRP A 77 9.42 10.84 -1.60
C TRP A 77 9.34 11.98 -2.62
N ARG A 78 10.28 12.06 -3.56
CA ARG A 78 10.26 13.08 -4.62
C ARG A 78 9.05 12.94 -5.55
N LEU A 79 8.56 11.72 -5.76
CA LEU A 79 7.32 11.43 -6.48
C LEU A 79 6.05 11.71 -5.65
N GLY A 80 6.19 12.04 -4.37
CA GLY A 80 5.09 12.37 -3.46
C GLY A 80 4.39 11.16 -2.84
N PHE A 81 4.92 9.94 -3.02
CA PHE A 81 4.31 8.71 -2.48
C PHE A 81 4.56 8.53 -0.98
N TRP A 82 5.65 9.07 -0.44
CA TRP A 82 6.07 8.91 0.95
C TRP A 82 6.33 10.23 1.65
N ALA A 83 6.16 10.23 2.98
CA ALA A 83 6.60 11.32 3.83
C ALA A 83 8.10 11.17 4.17
N GLY A 84 8.77 12.27 4.49
CA GLY A 84 10.20 12.25 4.80
C GLY A 84 10.57 11.37 6.01
N GLY A 85 9.65 11.22 6.97
CA GLY A 85 9.84 10.32 8.12
C GLY A 85 9.93 8.85 7.72
N ASP A 86 9.11 8.42 6.76
CA ASP A 86 9.08 7.03 6.27
C ASP A 86 10.40 6.68 5.56
N VAL A 87 10.95 7.62 4.78
CA VAL A 87 12.26 7.48 4.11
C VAL A 87 13.37 7.20 5.10
N LYS A 88 13.45 8.02 6.16
CA LYS A 88 14.50 7.89 7.19
C LYS A 88 14.40 6.56 7.91
N LEU A 89 13.18 6.16 8.30
CA LEU A 89 12.95 4.91 9.02
C LEU A 89 13.24 3.68 8.14
N PHE A 90 12.77 3.66 6.89
CA PHE A 90 13.04 2.55 5.97
C PHE A 90 14.54 2.40 5.67
N THR A 91 15.22 3.51 5.46
CA THR A 91 16.67 3.53 5.26
C THR A 91 17.37 2.94 6.49
N ALA A 92 16.97 3.38 7.69
CA ALA A 92 17.55 2.91 8.92
C ALA A 92 17.36 1.41 9.16
N LEU A 93 16.16 0.89 8.86
CA LEU A 93 15.88 -0.55 8.91
C LEU A 93 16.67 -1.34 7.88
N ALA A 94 16.97 -0.76 6.71
CA ALA A 94 17.79 -1.40 5.68
C ALA A 94 19.27 -1.50 6.07
N PHE A 95 19.82 -0.47 6.72
CA PHE A 95 21.18 -0.54 7.29
C PHE A 95 21.28 -1.60 8.39
N LEU A 96 20.23 -1.78 9.18
CA LEU A 96 20.20 -2.73 10.29
C LEU A 96 19.88 -4.17 9.83
N ASN A 97 18.98 -4.33 8.87
CA ASN A 97 18.52 -5.62 8.33
C ASN A 97 18.59 -5.62 6.79
N PRO A 98 19.78 -5.61 6.18
CA PRO A 98 19.95 -5.78 4.74
C PRO A 98 19.40 -7.13 4.24
N ILE A 99 19.47 -8.17 5.07
CA ILE A 99 19.05 -9.55 4.76
C ILE A 99 17.95 -9.99 5.73
N ASN A 100 16.97 -10.74 5.24
CA ASN A 100 15.96 -11.36 6.09
C ASN A 100 16.56 -12.58 6.76
N TRP A 101 16.81 -12.47 8.07
CA TRP A 101 17.06 -13.61 8.92
C TRP A 101 15.73 -14.00 9.56
N SER A 102 15.01 -14.96 8.97
CA SER A 102 13.76 -15.41 9.59
C SER A 102 14.05 -15.99 10.97
N VAL A 103 13.19 -15.70 11.96
CA VAL A 103 13.34 -16.25 13.32
C VAL A 103 13.28 -17.78 13.30
N TYR A 104 12.62 -18.37 12.30
CA TYR A 104 12.60 -19.82 12.09
C TYR A 104 13.99 -20.41 11.76
N CYS A 105 14.89 -19.67 11.11
CA CYS A 105 16.28 -20.11 10.93
C CYS A 105 17.11 -20.02 12.21
N LEU A 106 16.73 -19.16 13.16
CA LEU A 106 17.42 -19.05 14.44
C LEU A 106 17.04 -20.19 15.40
N TRP A 107 15.84 -20.78 15.26
CA TRP A 107 15.26 -21.71 16.25
C TRP A 107 14.88 -23.10 15.70
N ASN A 108 15.19 -23.42 14.42
CA ASN A 108 15.07 -24.76 13.80
C ASN A 108 13.69 -25.47 13.92
N TRP A 109 12.60 -24.76 14.19
CA TRP A 109 11.32 -25.38 14.58
C TRP A 109 10.41 -25.81 13.42
N ILE A 110 10.56 -25.23 12.22
CA ILE A 110 9.81 -25.58 11.00
C ILE A 110 10.78 -25.37 9.83
N ALA A 111 10.80 -26.29 8.85
CA ALA A 111 11.63 -26.15 7.66
C ALA A 111 11.45 -24.74 7.05
N PRO A 112 12.52 -23.96 6.85
CA PRO A 112 12.40 -22.59 6.40
C PRO A 112 11.73 -22.60 5.03
N LEU A 113 10.53 -22.00 4.96
CA LEU A 113 9.97 -21.58 3.68
C LEU A 113 10.88 -20.48 3.15
N SER A 114 11.95 -20.91 2.48
CA SER A 114 12.92 -20.14 1.68
C SER A 114 13.59 -18.96 2.40
N VAL A 115 14.79 -19.17 2.93
CA VAL A 115 15.75 -18.09 3.17
C VAL A 115 16.19 -17.56 1.81
N SER A 116 15.87 -16.32 1.49
CA SER A 116 16.33 -15.70 0.25
C SER A 116 17.84 -15.50 0.30
N GLN A 117 18.58 -16.03 -0.67
CA GLN A 117 20.01 -15.72 -0.87
C GLN A 117 20.23 -14.30 -1.42
N ILE A 118 19.16 -13.61 -1.84
CA ILE A 118 19.22 -12.26 -2.39
C ILE A 118 18.94 -11.23 -1.28
N PRO A 119 19.90 -10.34 -0.96
CA PRO A 119 19.85 -9.42 0.18
C PRO A 119 18.98 -8.18 -0.11
N ILE A 120 17.67 -8.35 -0.25
CA ILE A 120 16.75 -7.21 -0.43
C ILE A 120 15.54 -7.31 0.51
N PHE A 121 15.80 -7.53 1.80
CA PHE A 121 14.76 -7.46 2.82
C PHE A 121 13.95 -6.15 2.78
N PRO A 122 14.55 -4.96 2.56
CA PRO A 122 13.81 -3.71 2.52
C PRO A 122 12.73 -3.67 1.43
N PHE A 123 12.94 -4.35 0.30
CA PHE A 123 11.94 -4.42 -0.77
C PHE A 123 10.74 -5.28 -0.38
N SER A 124 10.99 -6.42 0.26
CA SER A 124 9.90 -7.25 0.79
C SER A 124 9.17 -6.51 1.90
N LEU A 125 9.90 -5.88 2.82
CA LEU A 125 9.31 -5.04 3.87
C LEU A 125 8.42 -3.94 3.27
N PHE A 126 8.86 -3.31 2.18
CA PHE A 126 8.05 -2.34 1.44
C PHE A 126 6.72 -2.95 0.96
N ILE A 127 6.76 -4.04 0.20
CA ILE A 127 5.55 -4.68 -0.33
C ILE A 127 4.58 -5.07 0.81
N PHE A 128 5.09 -5.73 1.85
CA PHE A 128 4.25 -6.15 2.97
C PHE A 128 3.74 -4.99 3.82
N SER A 129 4.50 -3.88 3.94
CA SER A 129 4.02 -2.67 4.64
C SER A 129 2.85 -2.01 3.91
N VAL A 130 2.88 -2.00 2.57
CA VAL A 130 1.76 -1.50 1.75
C VAL A 130 0.53 -2.40 1.91
N LEU A 131 0.71 -3.73 1.98
CA LEU A 131 -0.40 -4.64 2.26
C LEU A 131 -0.93 -4.49 3.69
N ALA A 132 -0.04 -4.27 4.67
CA ALA A 132 -0.36 -4.09 6.08
C ALA A 132 -1.14 -2.79 6.37
N LEU A 133 -1.09 -1.80 5.46
CA LEU A 133 -1.97 -0.61 5.53
C LEU A 133 -3.45 -0.99 5.52
N LEU A 134 -3.84 -2.08 4.86
CA LEU A 134 -5.24 -2.53 4.81
C LEU A 134 -5.78 -2.88 6.20
N PRO A 135 -5.23 -3.87 6.94
CA PRO A 135 -5.70 -4.21 8.27
C PRO A 135 -5.50 -3.07 9.28
N VAL A 136 -4.37 -2.36 9.25
CA VAL A 136 -4.11 -1.22 10.16
C VAL A 136 -5.13 -0.10 9.93
N GLY A 137 -5.33 0.30 8.67
CA GLY A 137 -6.29 1.34 8.31
C GLY A 137 -7.74 0.96 8.63
N ILE A 138 -8.10 -0.32 8.47
CA ILE A 138 -9.40 -0.84 8.94
C ILE A 138 -9.50 -0.70 10.45
N GLY A 139 -8.50 -1.13 11.22
CA GLY A 139 -8.50 -1.04 12.68
C GLY A 139 -8.67 0.41 13.18
N MET A 140 -7.90 1.34 12.62
CA MET A 140 -8.02 2.77 12.93
C MET A 140 -9.39 3.33 12.54
N GLY A 141 -9.91 2.93 11.38
CA GLY A 141 -11.22 3.37 10.89
C GLY A 141 -12.36 2.84 11.75
N LEU A 142 -12.29 1.58 12.20
CA LEU A 142 -13.25 0.98 13.12
C LEU A 142 -13.21 1.67 14.50
N HIS A 143 -12.02 2.01 15.00
CA HIS A 143 -11.88 2.77 16.25
C HIS A 143 -12.57 4.14 16.15
N LYS A 144 -12.38 4.87 15.05
CA LYS A 144 -13.11 6.13 14.81
C LYS A 144 -14.61 5.95 14.65
N LEU A 145 -15.03 4.87 14.00
CA LEU A 145 -16.44 4.56 13.81
C LEU A 145 -17.13 4.23 15.14
N TYR A 146 -16.43 3.53 16.04
CA TYR A 146 -16.89 3.29 17.41
C TYR A 146 -17.14 4.60 18.16
N GLN A 147 -16.30 5.62 17.95
CA GLN A 147 -16.49 6.95 18.52
C GLN A 147 -17.64 7.74 17.86
N LYS A 148 -18.02 7.43 16.61
CA LYS A 148 -19.06 8.14 15.84
C LYS A 148 -20.01 7.16 15.11
N PRO A 149 -20.93 6.48 15.84
CA PRO A 149 -21.74 5.39 15.28
C PRO A 149 -22.74 5.83 14.21
N GLU A 150 -23.06 7.13 14.13
CA GLU A 150 -23.97 7.70 13.13
C GLU A 150 -23.56 7.40 11.66
N HIS A 151 -22.28 7.12 11.43
CA HIS A 151 -21.74 6.80 10.11
C HIS A 151 -21.87 5.33 9.70
N LEU A 152 -22.28 4.42 10.60
CA LEU A 152 -22.39 2.97 10.32
C LEU A 152 -23.30 2.66 9.13
N LYS A 153 -24.47 3.32 9.07
CA LYS A 153 -25.47 3.10 8.01
C LYS A 153 -24.97 3.53 6.62
N LYS A 154 -23.95 4.38 6.54
CA LYS A 154 -23.36 4.87 5.27
C LYS A 154 -22.33 3.90 4.68
N ILE A 155 -21.81 2.94 5.45
CA ILE A 155 -20.67 2.08 5.06
C ILE A 155 -21.10 0.87 4.20
N PHE A 156 -22.33 0.37 4.37
CA PHE A 156 -22.83 -0.82 3.66
C PHE A 156 -24.10 -0.57 2.82
N PRO A 157 -24.00 0.12 1.67
CA PRO A 157 -25.08 0.08 0.69
C PRO A 157 -25.16 -1.32 0.01
N LYS A 158 -26.39 -1.71 -0.34
CA LYS A 158 -26.84 -3.03 -0.84
C LYS A 158 -25.84 -3.70 -1.80
N PRO A 159 -25.13 -4.78 -1.40
CA PRO A 159 -24.04 -5.38 -2.20
C PRO A 159 -24.47 -6.45 -3.21
N LYS A 160 -25.78 -6.79 -3.31
CA LYS A 160 -26.27 -8.00 -3.98
C LYS A 160 -25.72 -8.20 -5.41
N GLN A 161 -25.71 -7.16 -6.25
CA GLN A 161 -25.24 -7.28 -7.63
C GLN A 161 -23.74 -7.57 -7.75
N LYS A 162 -22.90 -7.04 -6.84
CA LYS A 162 -21.45 -7.29 -6.86
C LYS A 162 -21.11 -8.70 -6.39
N ILE A 163 -21.86 -9.22 -5.41
CA ILE A 163 -21.68 -10.59 -4.91
C ILE A 163 -22.00 -11.61 -6.01
N ILE A 164 -23.10 -11.41 -6.75
CA ILE A 164 -23.44 -12.27 -7.90
C ILE A 164 -22.33 -12.21 -8.96
N GLY A 165 -21.81 -11.02 -9.27
CA GLY A 165 -20.71 -10.85 -10.20
C GLY A 165 -19.43 -11.60 -9.78
N LEU A 166 -19.08 -11.59 -8.49
CA LEU A 166 -17.94 -12.34 -7.95
C LEU A 166 -18.15 -13.85 -8.09
N GLY A 167 -19.38 -14.34 -7.87
CA GLY A 167 -19.72 -15.76 -8.05
C GLY A 167 -19.54 -16.20 -9.50
N LEU A 168 -20.08 -15.43 -10.46
CA LEU A 168 -19.90 -15.69 -11.88
C LEU A 168 -18.43 -15.65 -12.30
N PHE A 169 -17.64 -14.72 -11.72
CA PHE A 169 -16.22 -14.62 -11.99
C PHE A 169 -15.42 -15.81 -11.46
N ALA A 170 -15.74 -16.30 -10.27
CA ALA A 170 -15.11 -17.51 -9.71
C ALA A 170 -15.39 -18.74 -10.59
N LEU A 171 -16.65 -18.94 -10.98
CA LEU A 171 -17.06 -20.01 -11.90
C LEU A 171 -16.35 -19.90 -13.25
N PHE A 172 -16.21 -18.69 -13.78
CA PHE A 172 -15.50 -18.43 -15.03
C PHE A 172 -14.02 -18.82 -14.94
N ILE A 173 -13.31 -18.43 -13.86
CA ILE A 173 -11.89 -18.73 -13.70
C ILE A 173 -11.66 -20.24 -13.62
N ILE A 174 -12.36 -20.92 -12.71
CA ILE A 174 -12.19 -22.37 -12.51
C ILE A 174 -12.61 -23.14 -13.76
N GLY A 175 -13.68 -22.72 -14.43
CA GLY A 175 -14.12 -23.36 -15.68
C GLY A 175 -13.14 -23.14 -16.82
N SER A 176 -12.53 -21.95 -16.91
CA SER A 176 -11.50 -21.64 -17.92
C SER A 176 -10.22 -22.42 -17.66
N GLU A 177 -9.80 -22.53 -16.41
CA GLU A 177 -8.65 -23.33 -15.99
C GLU A 177 -8.80 -24.79 -16.44
N GLN A 178 -9.98 -25.39 -16.17
CA GLN A 178 -10.27 -26.77 -16.58
C GLN A 178 -10.34 -26.93 -18.10
N ALA A 179 -10.92 -25.97 -18.81
CA ALA A 179 -10.94 -25.98 -20.27
C ALA A 179 -9.52 -25.91 -20.86
N LEU A 180 -8.66 -25.03 -20.32
CA LEU A 180 -7.26 -24.90 -20.76
C LEU A 180 -6.46 -26.17 -20.49
N LEU A 181 -6.66 -26.79 -19.32
CA LEU A 181 -6.07 -28.08 -18.96
C LEU A 181 -6.40 -29.17 -19.98
N ILE A 182 -7.66 -29.27 -20.40
CA ILE A 182 -8.11 -30.27 -21.40
C ILE A 182 -7.55 -29.99 -22.77
N LEU A 183 -7.47 -28.72 -23.16
CA LEU A 183 -6.88 -28.29 -24.43
C LEU A 183 -5.35 -28.36 -24.42
N ASN A 184 -4.74 -28.78 -23.30
CA ASN A 184 -3.31 -28.80 -23.04
C ASN A 184 -2.63 -27.45 -23.38
N GLN A 185 -3.32 -26.35 -23.03
CA GLN A 185 -2.86 -24.99 -23.29
C GLN A 185 -2.22 -24.39 -22.05
N SER A 186 -1.30 -23.43 -22.26
CA SER A 186 -0.67 -22.70 -21.18
C SER A 186 -1.69 -21.90 -20.35
N TYR A 187 -1.51 -21.91 -19.02
CA TYR A 187 -2.27 -21.07 -18.09
C TYR A 187 -2.10 -19.57 -18.35
N LEU A 188 -1.10 -19.14 -19.14
CA LEU A 188 -0.97 -17.73 -19.55
C LEU A 188 -2.21 -17.22 -20.30
N TRP A 189 -2.93 -18.10 -21.01
CA TRP A 189 -4.19 -17.76 -21.67
C TRP A 189 -5.28 -17.35 -20.68
N LEU A 190 -5.21 -17.83 -19.43
CA LEU A 190 -6.15 -17.46 -18.38
C LEU A 190 -6.13 -15.96 -18.12
N PHE A 191 -4.97 -15.31 -18.20
CA PHE A 191 -4.86 -13.86 -18.06
C PHE A 191 -5.64 -13.12 -19.16
N GLY A 192 -5.47 -13.54 -20.43
CA GLY A 192 -6.22 -13.00 -21.55
C GLY A 192 -7.72 -13.21 -21.40
N LEU A 193 -8.14 -14.40 -20.96
CA LEU A 193 -9.54 -14.72 -20.69
C LEU A 193 -10.14 -13.87 -19.57
N ILE A 194 -9.40 -13.64 -18.47
CA ILE A 194 -9.81 -12.76 -17.37
C ILE A 194 -10.02 -11.33 -17.88
N VAL A 195 -9.11 -10.81 -18.70
CA VAL A 195 -9.24 -9.46 -19.28
C VAL A 195 -10.46 -9.36 -20.19
N VAL A 196 -10.65 -10.32 -21.09
CA VAL A 196 -11.81 -10.38 -22.00
C VAL A 196 -13.11 -10.44 -21.20
N PHE A 197 -13.18 -11.32 -20.20
CA PHE A 197 -14.36 -11.43 -19.34
C PHE A 197 -14.65 -10.14 -18.60
N GLY A 198 -13.62 -9.47 -18.05
CA GLY A 198 -13.77 -8.21 -17.33
C GLY A 198 -14.32 -7.06 -18.18
N ILE A 199 -14.02 -7.03 -19.48
CA ILE A 199 -14.48 -5.99 -20.43
C ILE A 199 -15.84 -6.36 -21.04
N ALA A 200 -16.18 -7.66 -21.09
CA ALA A 200 -17.39 -8.13 -21.72
C ALA A 200 -18.68 -7.56 -21.07
N PRO A 201 -19.74 -7.28 -21.87
CA PRO A 201 -21.06 -6.95 -21.34
C PRO A 201 -21.60 -8.02 -20.39
N LYS A 202 -22.37 -7.62 -19.38
CA LYS A 202 -22.93 -8.54 -18.35
C LYS A 202 -23.66 -9.75 -18.92
N LYS A 203 -24.35 -9.60 -20.07
CA LYS A 203 -25.02 -10.72 -20.76
C LYS A 203 -24.02 -11.77 -21.25
N ILE A 204 -22.89 -11.34 -21.81
CA ILE A 204 -21.83 -12.23 -22.29
C ILE A 204 -21.13 -12.91 -21.11
N GLN A 205 -20.82 -12.15 -20.05
CA GLN A 205 -20.27 -12.73 -18.80
C GLN A 205 -21.15 -13.84 -18.24
N LEU A 206 -22.48 -13.64 -18.26
CA LEU A 206 -23.44 -14.64 -17.81
C LEU A 206 -23.40 -15.89 -18.70
N ILE A 207 -23.42 -15.72 -20.03
CA ILE A 207 -23.38 -16.84 -20.98
C ILE A 207 -22.07 -17.64 -20.82
N LEU A 208 -20.93 -16.96 -20.78
CA LEU A 208 -19.62 -17.60 -20.60
C LEU A 208 -19.53 -18.32 -19.25
N GLY A 209 -19.96 -17.67 -18.17
CA GLY A 209 -19.97 -18.25 -16.83
C GLY A 209 -20.83 -19.51 -16.77
N ILE A 210 -22.05 -19.48 -17.32
CA ILE A 210 -22.94 -20.65 -17.35
C ILE A 210 -22.35 -21.76 -18.24
N GLY A 211 -21.88 -21.43 -19.44
CA GLY A 211 -21.31 -22.41 -20.37
C GLY A 211 -20.12 -23.15 -19.77
N LEU A 212 -19.18 -22.41 -19.18
CA LEU A 212 -18.01 -22.99 -18.50
C LEU A 212 -18.38 -23.74 -17.21
N THR A 213 -19.47 -23.35 -16.53
CA THR A 213 -20.00 -24.11 -15.39
C THR A 213 -20.52 -25.47 -15.83
N VAL A 214 -21.29 -25.54 -16.92
CA VAL A 214 -21.80 -26.82 -17.45
C VAL A 214 -20.63 -27.73 -17.84
N VAL A 215 -19.64 -27.19 -18.53
CA VAL A 215 -18.42 -27.92 -18.91
C VAL A 215 -17.66 -28.38 -17.66
N GLY A 216 -17.38 -27.49 -16.71
CA GLY A 216 -16.63 -27.83 -15.50
C GLY A 216 -17.33 -28.86 -14.59
N VAL A 217 -18.66 -28.76 -14.46
CA VAL A 217 -19.46 -29.76 -13.73
C VAL A 217 -19.45 -31.11 -14.45
N TYR A 218 -19.56 -31.13 -15.79
CA TYR A 218 -19.50 -32.37 -16.56
C TYR A 218 -18.16 -33.09 -16.39
N LEU A 219 -17.06 -32.33 -16.33
CA LEU A 219 -15.70 -32.89 -16.28
C LEU A 219 -15.28 -33.34 -14.88
N ASN A 220 -15.55 -32.51 -13.87
CA ASN A 220 -14.98 -32.66 -12.52
C ASN A 220 -16.03 -32.68 -11.40
N GLY A 221 -17.32 -32.53 -11.73
CA GLY A 221 -18.43 -32.65 -10.80
C GLY A 221 -18.26 -31.84 -9.51
N LEU A 222 -18.19 -32.55 -8.39
CA LEU A 222 -18.07 -31.97 -7.04
C LEU A 222 -16.76 -31.20 -6.83
N LEU A 223 -15.65 -31.61 -7.46
CA LEU A 223 -14.37 -30.93 -7.31
C LEU A 223 -14.40 -29.54 -7.93
N PHE A 224 -15.06 -29.37 -9.09
CA PHE A 224 -15.29 -28.07 -9.70
C PHE A 224 -16.08 -27.15 -8.76
N ALA A 225 -17.15 -27.65 -8.17
CA ALA A 225 -17.99 -26.88 -7.25
C ALA A 225 -17.20 -26.45 -6.00
N TRP A 226 -16.40 -27.35 -5.43
CA TRP A 226 -15.56 -27.07 -4.27
C TRP A 226 -14.52 -25.98 -4.56
N ASN A 227 -13.76 -26.10 -5.65
CA ASN A 227 -12.75 -25.10 -6.04
C ASN A 227 -13.40 -23.75 -6.35
N SER A 228 -14.57 -23.75 -6.98
CA SER A 228 -15.35 -22.53 -7.26
C SER A 228 -15.82 -21.85 -5.98
N ILE A 229 -16.27 -22.61 -4.98
CA ILE A 229 -16.66 -22.07 -3.67
C ILE A 229 -15.44 -21.50 -2.94
N GLN A 230 -14.31 -22.21 -2.92
CA GLN A 230 -13.08 -21.72 -2.29
C GLN A 230 -12.63 -20.39 -2.90
N LEU A 231 -12.56 -20.31 -4.23
CA LEU A 231 -12.20 -19.08 -4.94
C LEU A 231 -13.22 -17.97 -4.70
N PHE A 232 -14.52 -18.28 -4.74
CA PHE A 232 -15.58 -17.32 -4.45
C PHE A 232 -15.46 -16.74 -3.04
N VAL A 233 -15.24 -17.58 -2.03
CA VAL A 233 -15.07 -17.15 -0.64
C VAL A 233 -13.82 -16.27 -0.51
N ALA A 234 -12.69 -16.65 -1.13
CA ALA A 234 -11.47 -15.84 -1.12
C ALA A 234 -11.71 -14.44 -1.76
N LEU A 235 -12.35 -14.40 -2.93
CA LEU A 235 -12.72 -13.15 -3.61
C LEU A 235 -13.70 -12.31 -2.78
N LEU A 236 -14.66 -12.95 -2.11
CA LEU A 236 -15.62 -12.29 -1.24
C LEU A 236 -14.93 -11.63 -0.04
N VAL A 237 -13.99 -12.34 0.60
CA VAL A 237 -13.18 -11.80 1.72
C VAL A 237 -12.37 -10.60 1.24
N VAL A 238 -11.64 -10.71 0.13
CA VAL A 238 -10.88 -9.59 -0.45
C VAL A 238 -11.80 -8.41 -0.76
N PHE A 239 -12.96 -8.65 -1.38
CA PHE A 239 -13.93 -7.62 -1.68
C PHE A 239 -14.45 -6.92 -0.41
N ILE A 240 -14.77 -7.67 0.65
CA ILE A 240 -15.25 -7.12 1.92
C ILE A 240 -14.14 -6.26 2.56
N VAL A 241 -12.91 -6.77 2.63
CA VAL A 241 -11.75 -6.07 3.21
C VAL A 241 -11.50 -4.75 2.46
N LEU A 242 -11.40 -4.80 1.13
CA LEU A 242 -11.18 -3.59 0.31
C LEU A 242 -12.33 -2.60 0.45
N LYS A 243 -13.59 -3.08 0.38
CA LYS A 243 -14.76 -2.22 0.54
C LYS A 243 -14.79 -1.55 1.91
N LEU A 244 -14.48 -2.30 2.97
CA LEU A 244 -14.41 -1.79 4.33
C LEU A 244 -13.32 -0.72 4.44
N PHE A 245 -12.12 -1.00 3.97
CA PHE A 245 -11.00 -0.04 3.96
C PHE A 245 -11.35 1.26 3.24
N PHE A 246 -11.84 1.19 1.99
CA PHE A 246 -12.18 2.40 1.22
C PHE A 246 -13.35 3.19 1.81
N SER A 247 -14.32 2.51 2.43
CA SER A 247 -15.43 3.19 3.12
C SER A 247 -14.95 3.90 4.39
N LEU A 248 -14.11 3.24 5.20
CA LEU A 248 -13.55 3.80 6.43
C LEU A 248 -12.58 4.95 6.16
N ARG A 249 -11.84 4.92 5.05
CA ARG A 249 -10.93 6.01 4.63
C ARG A 249 -11.65 7.37 4.55
N LYS A 250 -12.95 7.39 4.23
CA LYS A 250 -13.75 8.63 4.17
C LYS A 250 -13.91 9.30 5.53
N LEU A 251 -13.75 8.57 6.64
CA LEU A 251 -13.82 9.10 8.01
C LEU A 251 -12.56 9.88 8.42
N PHE A 252 -11.48 9.79 7.64
CA PHE A 252 -10.21 10.49 7.87
C PHE A 252 -10.17 11.85 7.13
N ARG A 253 -11.33 12.46 6.88
CA ARG A 253 -11.42 13.80 6.32
C ARG A 253 -11.95 14.76 7.38
N THR A 254 -11.19 15.81 7.65
CA THR A 254 -11.56 16.87 8.59
C THR A 254 -11.67 18.19 7.84
N GLN A 255 -12.41 19.16 8.38
CA GLN A 255 -12.45 20.52 7.86
C GLN A 255 -11.57 21.38 8.77
N LYS A 256 -10.64 22.15 8.21
CA LYS A 256 -9.79 23.10 8.96
C LYS A 256 -9.89 24.47 8.30
N LYS A 257 -9.94 25.53 9.12
CA LYS A 257 -9.89 26.91 8.61
C LYS A 257 -8.52 27.19 8.01
N ILE A 258 -8.48 27.93 6.91
CA ILE A 258 -7.22 28.26 6.21
C ILE A 258 -6.24 29.03 7.12
N SER A 259 -6.75 29.87 8.02
CA SER A 259 -5.96 30.60 9.01
C SER A 259 -5.26 29.72 10.05
N GLN A 260 -5.69 28.46 10.20
CA GLN A 260 -5.17 27.49 11.16
C GLN A 260 -4.32 26.41 10.48
N LEU A 261 -4.04 26.51 9.18
CA LEU A 261 -3.21 25.54 8.48
C LEU A 261 -1.79 25.55 9.03
N GLU A 262 -1.25 24.35 9.26
CA GLU A 262 0.11 24.13 9.71
C GLU A 262 0.91 23.42 8.61
N GLU A 263 2.23 23.59 8.64
CA GLU A 263 3.13 22.89 7.73
C GLU A 263 2.96 21.38 7.87
N GLY A 264 2.83 20.67 6.74
CA GLY A 264 2.55 19.24 6.72
C GLY A 264 1.07 18.85 6.69
N ASP A 265 0.12 19.80 6.79
CA ASP A 265 -1.29 19.52 6.55
C ASP A 265 -1.51 19.04 5.10
N ILE A 266 -2.22 17.93 4.90
CA ILE A 266 -2.45 17.35 3.56
C ILE A 266 -3.82 17.82 3.04
N PRO A 267 -3.88 18.60 1.94
CA PRO A 267 -5.15 19.10 1.42
C PRO A 267 -5.97 17.97 0.80
N GLY A 268 -7.29 18.05 0.98
CA GLY A 268 -8.28 17.14 0.41
C GLY A 268 -8.78 17.54 -0.99
N VAL A 269 -8.36 18.72 -1.47
CA VAL A 269 -8.65 19.29 -2.79
C VAL A 269 -7.38 19.85 -3.42
N ASP A 270 -7.27 19.78 -4.75
CA ASP A 270 -6.20 20.45 -5.50
C ASP A 270 -6.65 21.88 -5.78
N ILE A 271 -5.79 22.87 -5.55
CA ILE A 271 -6.03 24.27 -5.92
C ILE A 271 -5.00 24.64 -6.97
N VAL A 272 -5.49 24.92 -8.17
CA VAL A 272 -4.65 25.23 -9.33
C VAL A 272 -4.94 26.63 -9.82
N LYS A 273 -3.89 27.40 -10.08
CA LYS A 273 -3.95 28.72 -10.69
C LYS A 273 -3.66 28.58 -12.18
N THR A 274 -4.66 28.84 -13.01
CA THR A 274 -4.50 28.89 -14.47
C THR A 274 -3.79 30.19 -14.85
N GLU A 275 -3.06 30.23 -15.97
CA GLU A 275 -2.38 31.43 -16.49
C GLU A 275 -3.28 32.68 -16.59
N LYS A 276 -4.61 32.50 -16.69
CA LYS A 276 -5.62 33.56 -16.68
C LYS A 276 -5.99 34.09 -15.27
N GLY A 277 -5.31 33.63 -14.23
CA GLY A 277 -5.60 33.99 -12.83
C GLY A 277 -6.84 33.30 -12.23
N ILE A 278 -7.44 32.36 -12.95
CA ILE A 278 -8.61 31.58 -12.49
C ILE A 278 -8.12 30.51 -11.50
N ILE A 279 -8.80 30.41 -10.37
CA ILE A 279 -8.52 29.42 -9.33
C ILE A 279 -9.54 28.30 -9.47
N GLU A 280 -9.08 27.10 -9.81
CA GLU A 280 -9.91 25.92 -9.85
C GLU A 280 -9.69 25.06 -8.61
N VAL A 281 -10.77 24.80 -7.87
CA VAL A 281 -10.80 23.81 -6.79
C VAL A 281 -11.19 22.47 -7.42
N ARG A 282 -10.21 21.59 -7.61
CA ARG A 282 -10.42 20.27 -8.20
C ARG A 282 -10.48 19.22 -7.09
N THR A 283 -11.59 18.50 -7.03
CA THR A 283 -11.68 17.29 -6.22
C THR A 283 -10.93 16.16 -6.93
N GLU A 284 -10.20 15.35 -6.16
CA GLU A 284 -9.44 14.21 -6.64
C GLU A 284 -10.31 13.31 -7.55
N LYS A 285 -10.06 13.34 -8.87
CA LYS A 285 -10.77 12.51 -9.84
C LYS A 285 -10.42 11.04 -9.59
N SER A 286 -11.42 10.18 -9.50
CA SER A 286 -11.17 8.73 -9.42
C SER A 286 -10.47 8.27 -10.70
N LEU A 287 -9.55 7.30 -10.63
CA LEU A 287 -8.90 6.72 -11.82
C LEU A 287 -9.92 6.30 -12.90
N LEU A 288 -11.11 5.84 -12.47
CA LEU A 288 -12.22 5.48 -13.35
C LEU A 288 -12.86 6.69 -14.07
N GLU A 289 -12.84 7.88 -13.49
CA GLU A 289 -13.34 9.12 -14.08
C GLU A 289 -12.37 9.69 -15.11
N ILE A 290 -11.06 9.53 -14.89
CA ILE A 290 -10.03 9.90 -15.87
C ILE A 290 -10.20 9.07 -17.15
N ILE A 291 -10.37 7.76 -17.00
CA ILE A 291 -10.56 6.84 -18.13
C ILE A 291 -11.92 7.08 -18.83
N LYS A 292 -12.99 7.38 -18.09
CA LYS A 292 -14.30 7.72 -18.67
C LYS A 292 -14.29 9.04 -19.42
N ASN A 293 -13.58 10.05 -18.92
CA ASN A 293 -13.53 11.37 -19.54
C ASN A 293 -12.61 11.41 -20.77
N GLN A 294 -11.55 10.61 -20.81
CA GLN A 294 -10.73 10.43 -22.02
C GLN A 294 -11.53 9.87 -23.20
N LYS A 295 -12.57 9.07 -22.95
CA LYS A 295 -13.45 8.58 -24.02
C LYS A 295 -14.43 9.63 -24.56
N LYS A 296 -14.61 10.76 -23.86
CA LYS A 296 -15.50 11.86 -24.24
C LYS A 296 -14.76 13.09 -24.77
N GLN A 297 -13.49 13.27 -24.41
CA GLN A 297 -12.66 14.36 -24.90
C GLN A 297 -11.74 13.81 -25.97
N GLY A 298 -12.05 14.13 -27.24
CA GLY A 298 -11.12 13.94 -28.34
C GLY A 298 -9.76 14.55 -27.98
N LEU A 299 -8.70 13.87 -28.41
CA LEU A 299 -7.29 14.17 -28.20
C LEU A 299 -6.86 15.56 -28.70
N VAL A 300 -7.32 16.67 -28.11
CA VAL A 300 -6.61 17.97 -28.15
C VAL A 300 -7.08 18.78 -26.94
N HIS A 301 -6.28 18.78 -25.89
CA HIS A 301 -5.91 20.01 -25.17
C HIS A 301 -4.69 19.67 -24.33
N THR A 302 -3.53 20.09 -24.82
CA THR A 302 -2.31 20.21 -24.03
C THR A 302 -2.65 21.10 -22.84
N PRO A 303 -2.49 20.63 -21.59
CA PRO A 303 -2.73 21.50 -20.45
C PRO A 303 -1.71 22.64 -20.52
N THR A 304 -2.20 23.88 -20.64
CA THR A 304 -1.47 25.11 -20.32
C THR A 304 -0.72 24.91 -19.01
N GLN A 305 0.47 25.50 -18.87
CA GLN A 305 1.31 25.29 -17.68
C GLN A 305 0.55 25.76 -16.43
N GLU A 306 -0.06 24.81 -15.74
CA GLU A 306 -0.89 25.01 -14.57
C GLU A 306 0.03 25.21 -13.35
N HIS A 307 -0.02 26.38 -12.71
CA HIS A 307 0.70 26.58 -11.45
C HIS A 307 -0.12 25.96 -10.31
N VAL A 308 0.32 24.80 -9.83
CA VAL A 308 -0.33 24.06 -8.75
C VAL A 308 0.04 24.70 -7.42
N VAL A 309 -0.90 25.45 -6.82
CA VAL A 309 -0.72 26.11 -5.53
C VAL A 309 -0.73 25.09 -4.40
N CYS A 310 -1.66 24.13 -4.44
CA CYS A 310 -1.63 22.98 -3.55
C CYS A 310 -2.12 21.71 -4.23
N SER A 311 -1.54 20.57 -3.85
CA SER A 311 -1.93 19.26 -4.36
C SER A 311 -2.19 18.24 -3.26
N THR A 312 -3.29 17.51 -3.43
CA THR A 312 -3.68 16.30 -2.72
C THR A 312 -2.73 15.11 -2.88
N LYS A 313 -1.78 15.19 -3.82
CA LYS A 313 -0.86 14.10 -4.19
C LYS A 313 0.46 14.12 -3.42
N ARG A 314 0.79 15.21 -2.72
CA ARG A 314 2.02 15.31 -1.93
C ARG A 314 1.77 14.72 -0.53
N ALA A 315 2.36 13.56 -0.25
CA ALA A 315 2.29 12.95 1.08
C ALA A 315 2.96 13.81 2.19
N GLY A 316 3.91 14.68 1.82
CA GLY A 316 4.58 15.62 2.73
C GLY A 316 3.73 16.82 3.17
N GLY A 317 2.53 17.01 2.61
CA GLY A 317 1.63 18.10 2.97
C GLY A 317 2.01 19.47 2.37
N LEU A 318 1.44 20.53 2.95
CA LEU A 318 1.66 21.92 2.56
C LEU A 318 2.96 22.49 3.13
N GLU A 319 3.71 23.21 2.30
CA GLU A 319 4.86 24.01 2.71
C GLU A 319 4.42 25.39 3.24
N LYS A 320 5.27 26.05 4.04
CA LYS A 320 4.95 27.39 4.61
C LYS A 320 4.59 28.43 3.55
N GLU A 321 5.32 28.42 2.44
CA GLU A 321 5.08 29.34 1.31
C GLU A 321 3.69 29.13 0.70
N GLN A 322 3.28 27.87 0.54
CA GLN A 322 1.96 27.49 0.03
C GLN A 322 0.85 27.90 0.99
N ILE A 323 1.07 27.77 2.30
CA ILE A 323 0.10 28.20 3.32
C ILE A 323 -0.13 29.71 3.24
N LEU A 324 0.94 30.51 3.13
CA LEU A 324 0.84 31.96 2.98
C LEU A 324 0.08 32.35 1.70
N GLU A 325 0.33 31.66 0.59
CA GLU A 325 -0.40 31.88 -0.65
C GLU A 325 -1.90 31.54 -0.49
N LEU A 326 -2.23 30.41 0.14
CA LEU A 326 -3.62 30.02 0.42
C LEU A 326 -4.33 31.02 1.34
N GLN A 327 -3.65 31.51 2.38
CA GLN A 327 -4.20 32.53 3.28
C GLN A 327 -4.52 33.83 2.53
N LYS A 328 -3.64 34.27 1.64
CA LYS A 328 -3.86 35.44 0.79
C LYS A 328 -5.07 35.24 -0.14
N LEU A 329 -5.17 34.08 -0.78
CA LEU A 329 -6.29 33.76 -1.67
C LEU A 329 -7.63 33.68 -0.94
N ALA A 330 -7.62 33.19 0.30
CA ALA A 330 -8.80 33.15 1.16
C ALA A 330 -9.25 34.56 1.60
N GLN A 331 -8.29 35.44 1.94
CA GLN A 331 -8.57 36.86 2.24
C GLN A 331 -9.15 37.60 1.03
N GLU A 332 -8.71 37.25 -0.18
CA GLU A 332 -9.25 37.78 -1.44
C GLU A 332 -10.61 37.15 -1.83
N ASN A 333 -11.22 36.31 -0.99
CA ASN A 333 -12.47 35.56 -1.25
C ASN A 333 -12.46 34.70 -2.53
N LYS A 334 -11.27 34.31 -3.01
CA LYS A 334 -11.13 33.49 -4.23
C LYS A 334 -11.25 31.99 -3.95
N ILE A 335 -11.13 31.59 -2.69
CA ILE A 335 -11.28 30.21 -2.22
C ILE A 335 -12.10 30.16 -0.91
N PRO A 336 -12.74 29.03 -0.58
CA PRO A 336 -13.49 28.88 0.67
C PRO A 336 -12.59 29.09 1.90
N LEU A 337 -13.13 29.67 2.98
CA LEU A 337 -12.40 29.92 4.24
C LEU A 337 -12.00 28.63 4.99
N GLU A 338 -12.63 27.51 4.65
CA GLU A 338 -12.36 26.19 5.20
C GLU A 338 -11.96 25.23 4.07
N LEU A 339 -10.92 24.44 4.33
CA LEU A 339 -10.47 23.41 3.41
C LEU A 339 -10.62 22.03 4.04
N PRO A 340 -11.09 21.03 3.27
CA PRO A 340 -11.04 19.65 3.71
C PRO A 340 -9.58 19.21 3.75
N LEU A 341 -9.13 18.65 4.86
CA LEU A 341 -7.83 18.02 5.02
C LEU A 341 -7.98 16.50 5.04
N LYS A 342 -7.00 15.81 4.46
CA LYS A 342 -6.80 14.37 4.64
C LYS A 342 -5.95 14.20 5.89
N GLU A 343 -6.45 13.45 6.87
CA GLU A 343 -5.57 13.02 7.94
C GLU A 343 -4.55 12.01 7.40
N SER A 344 -3.27 12.21 7.73
CA SER A 344 -2.22 11.26 7.40
C SER A 344 -2.49 9.91 8.09
N THR A 345 -2.39 8.83 7.33
CA THR A 345 -2.44 7.48 7.89
C THR A 345 -1.11 7.19 8.57
N ALA A 346 -1.13 6.74 9.83
CA ALA A 346 0.08 6.24 10.48
C ALA A 346 0.61 5.05 9.69
N PHE A 347 1.76 5.22 9.04
CA PHE A 347 2.38 4.18 8.22
C PHE A 347 3.28 3.26 9.05
N VAL A 348 3.88 3.78 10.13
CA VAL A 348 4.83 3.02 10.95
C VAL A 348 4.21 1.76 11.59
N PRO A 349 2.96 1.77 12.10
CA PRO A 349 2.32 0.54 12.58
C PRO A 349 2.16 -0.52 11.48
N ALA A 350 1.98 -0.11 10.23
CA ALA A 350 1.95 -1.04 9.09
C ALA A 350 3.35 -1.61 8.80
N ILE A 351 4.40 -0.79 8.91
CA ILE A 351 5.79 -1.27 8.84
C ILE A 351 6.08 -2.27 9.95
N LEU A 352 5.66 -1.99 11.20
CA LEU A 352 5.83 -2.92 12.32
C LEU A 352 5.11 -4.25 12.07
N LEU A 353 3.84 -4.21 11.63
CA LEU A 353 3.09 -5.42 11.33
C LEU A 353 3.74 -6.24 10.21
N ALA A 354 4.19 -5.58 9.15
CA ALA A 354 4.92 -6.21 8.05
C ALA A 354 6.26 -6.80 8.49
N TYR A 355 7.01 -6.08 9.33
CA TYR A 355 8.28 -6.53 9.89
C TYR A 355 8.08 -7.79 10.73
N LEU A 356 7.10 -7.80 11.64
CA LEU A 356 6.76 -8.98 12.44
C LEU A 356 6.32 -10.16 11.56
N PHE A 357 5.47 -9.90 10.56
CA PHE A 357 5.05 -10.92 9.60
C PHE A 357 6.26 -11.54 8.89
N LEU A 358 7.14 -10.72 8.32
CA LEU A 358 8.32 -11.18 7.58
C LEU A 358 9.37 -11.85 8.46
N THR A 359 9.46 -11.44 9.72
CA THR A 359 10.42 -11.98 10.69
C THR A 359 9.94 -13.33 11.22
N ILE A 360 8.63 -13.46 11.47
CA ILE A 360 8.00 -14.72 11.85
C ILE A 360 7.94 -15.61 10.61
N ILE A 361 7.04 -15.35 9.67
CA ILE A 361 6.70 -16.26 8.55
C ILE A 361 7.84 -16.45 7.54
N GLY A 362 8.80 -15.53 7.50
CA GLY A 362 9.80 -15.47 6.43
C GLY A 362 9.31 -14.65 5.25
N ASN A 363 9.90 -14.86 4.08
CA ASN A 363 9.66 -14.01 2.92
C ASN A 363 8.90 -14.74 1.81
N PRO A 364 7.56 -14.71 1.81
CA PRO A 364 6.79 -15.54 0.88
C PRO A 364 6.85 -15.07 -0.58
N LEU A 365 7.37 -13.87 -0.86
CA LEU A 365 7.62 -13.43 -2.25
C LEU A 365 8.58 -14.37 -2.98
N TRP A 366 9.56 -14.93 -2.27
CA TRP A 366 10.56 -15.84 -2.85
C TRP A 366 10.13 -17.32 -2.88
N ILE A 367 8.95 -17.63 -2.36
CA ILE A 367 8.32 -18.94 -2.56
C ILE A 367 7.60 -18.96 -3.91
N ILE A 368 7.12 -17.79 -4.35
CA ILE A 368 6.27 -17.61 -5.53
C ILE A 368 7.10 -17.24 -6.77
N LEU A 369 8.24 -16.56 -6.58
CA LEU A 369 9.26 -16.27 -7.60
C LEU A 369 10.30 -17.38 -7.63
#